data_AF-A0A7C4FYH0-F1
#
_entry.id   AF-A0A7C4FYH0-F1
#
_cell.length_a   1.000
_cell.length_b   1.000
_cell.length_c   1.000
_cell.angle_alpha   90.00
_cell.angle_beta   90.00
_cell.angle_gamma   90.00
#
_symmetry.space_group_name_H-M   'P 1'
#
loop_
_entity.id
_entity.type
_entity.pdbx_description
1 polymer ?
#
loop_
_entity_poly.entity_id
_entity_poly.type
_entity_poly.pdbx_seq_one_letter_code
_entity_poly.pdbx_strand_id
1 'polypeptide(L)' 'MSPREKRFWSGNIAIAEGALAAGVDFYAGYPITPSSEIMEHMARELPKRGG' A
#
# COMPACT_ATOMS: atom_id res chain seq x y z
N MET A 1 -8.18 -21.50 11.50
CA MET A 1 -7.27 -20.32 11.52
C MET A 1 -6.31 -20.50 10.36
N SER A 2 -6.44 -19.73 9.27
CA SER A 2 -5.55 -19.94 8.12
C SER A 2 -4.09 -19.63 8.50
N PRO A 3 -3.10 -20.25 7.83
CA PRO A 3 -1.70 -19.96 8.08
C PRO A 3 -1.42 -18.46 7.93
N ARG A 4 -0.65 -17.88 8.86
CA ARG A 4 -0.16 -16.49 8.72
C ARG A 4 0.83 -16.44 7.55
N GLU A 5 0.41 -15.85 6.44
CA GLU A 5 1.29 -15.60 5.30
C GLU A 5 2.39 -14.61 5.71
N LYS A 6 3.66 -15.00 5.56
CA LYS A 6 4.81 -14.11 5.78
C LYS A 6 5.22 -13.52 4.44
N ARG A 7 5.20 -12.20 4.32
CA ARG A 7 5.61 -11.48 3.11
C ARG A 7 6.92 -10.73 3.36
N PHE A 8 7.78 -10.66 2.35
CA PHE A 8 8.99 -9.86 2.36
C PHE A 8 8.73 -8.59 1.55
N TRP A 9 8.65 -7.45 2.23
CA TRP A 9 8.28 -6.16 1.64
C TRP A 9 9.38 -5.14 1.86
N SER A 10 9.50 -4.19 0.93
CA SER A 10 10.19 -2.93 1.23
C SER A 10 9.38 -2.14 2.26
N GLY A 11 10.02 -1.20 2.96
CA GLY A 11 9.34 -0.34 3.93
C GLY A 11 8.19 0.45 3.31
N ASN A 12 8.36 0.91 2.06
CA ASN A 12 7.34 1.62 1.30
C ASN A 12 6.10 0.75 1.05
N ILE A 13 6.28 -0.50 0.65
CA ILE A 13 5.15 -1.44 0.45
C ILE A 13 4.50 -1.79 1.78
N ALA A 14 5.29 -1.97 2.85
CA ALA A 14 4.76 -2.29 4.17
C ALA A 14 3.87 -1.17 4.73
N ILE A 15 4.25 0.10 4.57
CA ILE A 15 3.41 1.22 5.02
C ILE A 15 2.16 1.39 4.16
N ALA A 16 2.26 1.19 2.84
CA ALA A 16 1.11 1.24 1.94
C ALA A 16 0.10 0.14 2.28
N GLU A 17 0.54 -1.10 2.47
CA GLU A 17 -0.31 -2.22 2.92
C GLU A 17 -0.90 -1.99 4.31
N GLY A 18 -0.16 -1.34 5.21
CA GLY A 18 -0.67 -0.92 6.51
C GLY A 18 -1.82 0.08 6.39
N ALA A 19 -1.67 1.10 5.54
CA ALA A 19 -2.72 2.08 5.27
C ALA A 19 -3.96 1.43 4.62
N LEU A 20 -3.74 0.55 3.65
CA LEU A 20 -4.79 -0.23 3.00
C LEU A 20 -5.52 -1.17 3.98
N ALA A 21 -4.79 -1.79 4.92
CA ALA A 21 -5.37 -2.62 5.96
C ALA A 21 -6.15 -1.81 7.00
N ALA A 22 -5.78 -0.54 7.22
CA ALA A 22 -6.51 0.40 8.06
C ALA A 22 -7.80 0.93 7.42
N GLY A 23 -8.06 0.61 6.15
CA GLY A 23 -9.28 1.01 5.44
C GLY A 23 -9.23 2.41 4.83
N VAL A 24 -8.04 2.91 4.50
CA VAL A 24 -7.91 4.12 3.67
C VAL A 24 -8.55 3.89 2.31
N ASP A 25 -9.38 4.84 1.89
CA ASP A 25 -10.13 4.87 0.63
C ASP A 25 -9.71 6.04 -0.28
N PHE A 26 -8.68 6.79 0.12
CA PHE A 26 -8.14 7.89 -0.67
C PHE A 26 -6.65 8.08 -0.40
N TYR A 27 -5.88 8.25 -1.48
CA TYR A 27 -4.47 8.56 -1.43
C TYR A 27 -4.13 9.66 -2.44
N ALA A 28 -3.46 10.70 -1.96
CA ALA A 28 -2.88 11.74 -2.79
C ALA A 28 -1.36 11.74 -2.60
N GLY A 29 -0.62 11.60 -3.69
CA GLY A 29 0.83 11.55 -3.68
C GLY A 29 1.41 12.25 -4.90
N TYR A 30 2.67 12.67 -4.76
CA TYR A 30 3.48 13.17 -5.85
C TYR A 30 4.74 12.30 -5.95
N PRO A 31 5.18 11.91 -7.16
CA PRO A 31 6.37 11.08 -7.32
C PRO A 31 7.61 11.78 -6.74
N ILE A 32 8.26 11.16 -5.75
CA ILE A 32 9.52 11.64 -5.18
C ILE A 32 10.37 10.47 -4.66
N THR A 33 11.65 10.45 -5.01
CA THR A 33 12.60 9.45 -4.50
C THR A 33 12.91 9.75 -3.02
N PRO A 34 12.94 8.74 -2.12
CA PRO A 34 12.81 7.29 -2.35
C PRO A 34 11.42 6.70 -2.10
N SER A 35 10.35 7.51 -2.02
CA SER A 35 9.00 7.07 -1.60
C SER A 35 8.00 6.86 -2.75
N SER A 36 8.41 6.99 -4.01
CA SER A 36 7.54 6.77 -5.18
C SER A 36 6.84 5.41 -5.19
N GLU A 37 7.47 4.37 -4.63
CA GLU A 37 6.86 3.02 -4.53
C GLU A 37 5.55 3.01 -3.73
N ILE A 38 5.39 3.90 -2.75
CA ILE A 38 4.13 4.03 -2.00
C ILE A 38 3.02 4.45 -2.96
N MET A 39 3.26 5.51 -3.74
CA MET A 39 2.29 6.03 -4.70
C MET A 39 1.96 4.99 -5.77
N GLU A 40 2.96 4.31 -6.32
CA GLU A 40 2.76 3.25 -7.32
C GLU A 40 1.92 2.08 -6.76
N HIS A 41 2.18 1.69 -5.51
CA HIS A 41 1.43 0.62 -4.85
C HIS A 41 0.00 1.03 -4.54
N MET A 42 -0.20 2.22 -4.00
CA MET A 42 -1.53 2.77 -3.71
C MET A 42 -2.35 2.91 -5.00
N ALA A 43 -1.78 3.48 -6.07
CA ALA A 43 -2.45 3.60 -7.37
C ALA A 43 -2.90 2.25 -7.96
N ARG A 44 -2.21 1.15 -7.61
CA ARG A 44 -2.56 -0.21 -8.04
C ARG A 44 -3.61 -0.87 -7.16
N GLU A 45 -3.53 -0.71 -5.84
CA GLU A 45 -4.31 -1.49 -4.88
C GLU A 45 -5.57 -0.78 -4.37
N LEU A 46 -5.57 0.55 -4.22
CA LEU A 46 -6.75 1.34 -3.78
C LEU A 46 -7.99 1.07 -4.66
N PRO A 47 -7.90 1.11 -6.01
CA PRO A 47 -9.05 0.90 -6.89
C PRO A 47 -9.73 -0.47 -6.74
N LYS A 48 -8.99 -1.49 -6.26
CA LYS A 48 -9.54 -2.83 -6.01
C LYS A 48 -10.39 -2.88 -4.73
N ARG A 49 -10.32 -1.85 -3.90
CA ARG A 49 -10.93 -1.77 -2.56
C ARG A 49 -12.03 -0.71 -2.46
N GLY A 50 -12.39 -0.07 -3.56
CA GLY A 50 -13.53 0.85 -3.64
C GLY A 50 -13.18 2.33 -3.47
N GLY A 51 -11.90 2.66 -3.40
CA GLY A 51 -11.40 4.03 -3.33
C GLY A 51 -9.91 3.97 -3.25
#